data_AF-A0AAW9PRX4-F1
#
_entry.id   AF-A0AAW9PRX4-F1
#
_cell.length_a   1.000
_cell.length_b   1.000
_cell.length_c   1.000
_cell.angle_alpha   90.00
_cell.angle_beta   90.00
_cell.angle_gamma   90.00
#
_symmetry.space_group_name_H-M   'P 1'
#
loop_
_entity.id
_entity.type
_entity.pdbx_description
1 polymer ?
#
loop_
_entity_poly.entity_id
_entity_poly.type
_entity_poly.pdbx_seq_one_letter_code
_entity_poly.pdbx_strand_id
1 'polypeptide(L)'
;MTESFSFSQNPEAQNLESGGSEHISQAELNEWRTKIEIANQHNVFSHCHSCGYEWVASSKTTCRCGSSKVEYILCWQFPDD
;
A
#
# COMPACT_ATOMS: atom_id res chain seq x y z
N MET A 1 42.37 16.09 34.25
CA MET A 1 42.91 15.40 33.07
C MET A 1 41.77 15.32 32.07
N THR A 2 41.65 16.33 31.20
CA THR A 2 40.58 16.41 30.19
C THR A 2 41.19 15.98 28.87
N GLU A 3 40.81 14.79 28.40
CA GLU A 3 41.23 14.29 27.09
C GLU A 3 40.49 15.06 25.99
N SER A 4 41.27 15.77 25.18
CA SER A 4 40.81 16.44 23.97
C SER A 4 40.63 15.39 22.88
N PHE A 5 39.39 14.99 22.59
CA PHE A 5 39.09 14.16 21.43
C PHE A 5 39.15 15.01 20.16
N SER A 6 40.27 14.93 19.44
CA SER A 6 40.39 15.49 18.10
C SER A 6 39.55 14.67 17.13
N PHE A 7 38.40 15.21 16.71
CA PHE A 7 37.57 14.64 15.66
C PHE A 7 38.31 14.79 14.32
N SER A 8 38.96 13.71 13.87
CA SER A 8 39.58 13.65 12.55
C SER A 8 38.46 13.64 11.52
N GLN A 9 38.33 14.72 10.73
CA GLN A 9 37.44 14.73 9.57
C GLN A 9 37.94 13.71 8.56
N ASN A 10 37.14 12.67 8.33
CA ASN A 10 37.37 11.68 7.29
C ASN A 10 36.89 12.25 5.94
N PRO A 11 37.78 12.55 4.97
CA PRO A 11 37.40 13.19 3.72
C PRO A 11 36.82 12.24 2.66
N GLU A 12 36.61 10.96 2.95
CA GLU A 12 36.24 9.94 1.95
C GLU A 12 34.76 9.54 1.96
N ALA A 13 33.84 10.47 2.28
CA ALA A 13 32.41 10.27 2.03
C ALA A 13 32.00 10.84 0.66
N GLN A 14 32.69 10.44 -0.40
CA GLN A 14 32.29 10.73 -1.79
C GLN A 14 31.94 9.42 -2.48
N ASN A 15 30.75 8.88 -2.20
CA ASN A 15 29.93 8.04 -3.08
C ASN A 15 28.73 7.51 -2.27
N LEU A 16 27.77 8.37 -1.96
CA LEU A 16 26.43 7.90 -1.64
C LEU A 16 25.60 8.00 -2.91
N GLU A 17 25.68 6.91 -3.66
CA GLU A 17 24.70 6.36 -4.59
C GLU A 17 23.70 7.38 -5.13
N SER A 18 23.89 7.79 -6.39
CA SER A 18 22.83 8.37 -7.20
C SER A 18 21.66 7.40 -7.25
N GLY A 19 20.73 7.54 -6.30
CA GLY A 19 19.40 6.99 -6.40
C GLY A 19 18.81 7.53 -7.69
N GLY A 20 18.72 6.67 -8.70
CA GLY A 20 17.98 6.96 -9.91
C GLY A 20 16.59 7.34 -9.49
N SER A 21 16.26 8.63 -9.57
CA SER A 21 14.88 9.07 -9.48
C SER A 21 14.21 8.57 -10.75
N GLU A 22 13.74 7.32 -10.72
CA GLU A 22 12.94 6.73 -11.78
C GLU A 22 11.65 7.54 -11.86
N HIS A 23 11.67 8.54 -12.73
CA HIS A 23 10.55 9.41 -12.96
C HIS A 23 9.52 8.64 -13.79
N ILE A 24 8.68 7.87 -13.10
CA ILE A 24 7.57 7.15 -13.69
C ILE A 24 6.74 8.12 -14.55
N SER A 25 6.48 7.74 -15.81
CA SER A 25 5.65 8.56 -16.69
C SER A 25 4.18 8.54 -16.25
N GLN A 26 3.42 9.57 -16.63
CA GLN A 26 1.98 9.62 -16.33
C GLN A 26 1.22 8.45 -16.99
N ALA A 27 1.69 7.98 -18.15
CA ALA A 27 1.14 6.82 -18.84
C ALA A 27 1.37 5.54 -18.03
N GLU A 28 2.58 5.33 -17.51
CA GLU A 28 2.90 4.21 -16.63
C GLU A 28 2.10 4.26 -15.32
N LEU A 29 1.93 5.44 -14.70
CA LEU A 29 1.04 5.57 -13.52
C LEU A 29 -0.37 5.10 -13.81
N ASN A 30 -0.92 5.50 -14.95
CA ASN A 30 -2.28 5.13 -15.33
C ASN A 30 -2.38 3.63 -15.60
N GLU A 31 -1.39 3.05 -16.28
CA GLU A 31 -1.33 1.61 -16.49
C GLU A 31 -1.30 0.84 -15.17
N TRP A 32 -0.44 1.24 -14.23
CA TRP A 32 -0.38 0.64 -12.90
C TRP A 32 -1.68 0.79 -12.11
N ARG A 33 -2.32 1.96 -12.17
CA ARG A 33 -3.64 2.17 -11.55
C ARG A 33 -4.69 1.24 -12.12
N THR A 34 -4.74 1.06 -13.44
CA THR A 34 -5.67 0.13 -14.08
C THR A 34 -5.40 -1.31 -13.65
N LYS A 35 -4.13 -1.74 -13.60
CA LYS A 35 -3.76 -3.08 -13.11
C LYS A 35 -4.22 -3.30 -11.67
N ILE A 36 -4.02 -2.30 -10.80
CA ILE A 36 -4.49 -2.34 -9.40
C ILE A 36 -6.01 -2.39 -9.33
N GLU A 37 -6.72 -1.61 -10.14
CA GLU A 37 -8.19 -1.63 -10.16
C GLU A 37 -8.73 -3.00 -10.59
N ILE A 38 -8.13 -3.63 -11.61
CA ILE A 38 -8.46 -4.99 -12.03
C ILE A 38 -8.16 -5.99 -10.91
N ALA A 39 -7.00 -5.91 -10.27
CA ALA A 39 -6.63 -6.80 -9.16
C ALA A 39 -7.53 -6.61 -7.92
N ASN A 40 -8.09 -5.43 -7.73
CA ASN A 40 -9.04 -5.16 -6.65
C ASN A 40 -10.43 -5.76 -6.91
N GLN A 41 -10.77 -6.08 -8.17
CA GLN A 41 -12.01 -6.78 -8.47
C GLN A 41 -11.95 -8.15 -7.78
N HIS A 42 -13.03 -8.50 -7.08
CA HIS A 42 -13.20 -9.73 -6.27
C HIS A 42 -12.41 -9.78 -4.96
N ASN A 43 -11.68 -8.73 -4.60
CA ASN A 43 -10.87 -8.67 -3.39
C ASN A 43 -11.39 -7.64 -2.38
N VAL A 44 -12.68 -7.26 -2.44
CA VAL A 44 -13.28 -6.32 -1.49
C VAL A 44 -13.88 -7.10 -0.32
N PHE A 45 -13.12 -7.23 0.77
CA PHE A 45 -13.66 -7.70 2.04
C PHE A 45 -14.59 -6.64 2.62
N SER A 46 -15.80 -7.05 2.96
CA SER A 46 -16.88 -6.19 3.43
C SER A 46 -17.36 -6.65 4.79
N HIS A 47 -17.41 -5.75 5.76
CA HIS A 47 -17.91 -6.01 7.11
C HIS A 47 -19.05 -5.04 7.44
N CYS A 48 -20.23 -5.55 7.78
CA CYS A 48 -21.36 -4.71 8.16
C CYS A 48 -21.40 -4.43 9.67
N HIS A 49 -21.22 -3.17 10.07
CA HIS A 49 -21.31 -2.77 11.48
C HIS A 49 -22.71 -2.91 12.10
N SER A 50 -23.75 -3.08 11.28
CA SER A 50 -25.13 -3.20 11.78
C SER A 50 -25.53 -4.63 12.13
N CYS A 51 -25.01 -5.63 11.41
CA CYS A 51 -25.38 -7.03 11.62
C CYS A 51 -24.20 -7.96 11.82
N GLY A 52 -22.97 -7.46 11.73
CA GLY A 52 -21.73 -8.22 11.86
C GLY A 52 -21.45 -9.18 10.70
N TYR A 53 -22.24 -9.14 9.62
CA TYR A 53 -22.02 -10.02 8.48
C TYR A 53 -20.76 -9.62 7.71
N GLU A 54 -19.98 -10.63 7.33
CA GLU A 54 -18.71 -10.49 6.62
C GLU A 54 -18.78 -11.25 5.29
N TRP A 55 -18.33 -10.62 4.21
CA TRP A 55 -18.31 -11.24 2.88
C TRP A 55 -17.26 -10.62 1.99
N VAL A 56 -16.88 -11.33 0.93
CA VAL A 56 -16.02 -10.81 -0.15
C VAL A 56 -16.89 -10.51 -1.36
N ALA A 57 -16.75 -9.32 -1.93
CA ALA A 57 -17.50 -8.86 -3.09
C ALA A 57 -16.56 -8.35 -4.20
N SER A 58 -17.08 -8.30 -5.42
CA SER A 58 -16.37 -7.73 -6.55
C SER A 58 -16.27 -6.20 -6.50
N SER A 59 -17.18 -5.55 -5.77
CA SER A 59 -17.29 -4.11 -5.66
C SER A 59 -17.92 -3.73 -4.31
N LYS A 60 -17.96 -2.42 -4.02
CA LYS A 60 -18.58 -1.90 -2.79
C LYS A 60 -20.11 -2.05 -2.88
N THR A 61 -20.66 -3.04 -2.17
CA THR A 61 -22.09 -3.34 -2.16
C THR A 61 -22.71 -3.15 -0.77
N THR A 62 -23.98 -2.77 -0.72
CA THR A 62 -24.73 -2.73 0.53
C THR A 62 -24.89 -4.11 1.15
N CYS A 63 -25.06 -4.14 2.48
CA CYS A 63 -25.28 -5.41 3.18
C CYS A 63 -26.66 -5.97 2.86
N ARG A 64 -26.80 -7.31 2.87
CA ARG A 64 -28.09 -8.02 2.73
C ARG A 64 -29.16 -7.65 3.76
N CYS A 65 -28.76 -7.01 4.87
CA CYS A 65 -29.68 -6.50 5.90
C CYS A 65 -30.26 -5.12 5.57
N GLY A 66 -29.87 -4.51 4.44
CA GLY A 66 -30.25 -3.17 4.02
C GLY A 66 -29.38 -2.05 4.59
N SER A 67 -28.38 -2.37 5.44
CA SER A 67 -27.47 -1.36 5.98
C SER A 67 -26.42 -0.92 4.96
N SER A 68 -26.17 0.39 4.92
CA SER A 68 -25.05 1.02 4.21
C SER A 68 -23.82 1.23 5.08
N LYS A 69 -23.89 0.90 6.39
CA LYS A 69 -22.76 0.96 7.32
C LYS A 69 -21.87 -0.26 7.14
N VAL A 70 -21.17 -0.29 6.02
CA VAL A 70 -20.27 -1.37 5.61
C VAL A 70 -18.85 -0.81 5.51
N GLU A 71 -17.92 -1.43 6.23
CA GLU A 71 -16.50 -1.21 6.07
C GLU A 71 -15.99 -2.04 4.88
N TYR A 72 -15.14 -1.45 4.06
CA TYR A 72 -14.56 -2.10 2.88
C TYR A 72 -13.04 -2.10 2.99
N ILE A 73 -12.45 -3.28 2.99
CA ILE A 73 -11.00 -3.49 3.02
C ILE A 73 -10.62 -4.22 1.74
N LEU A 74 -9.65 -3.69 1.01
CA LEU A 74 -9.07 -4.40 -0.13
C LEU A 74 -8.14 -5.49 0.43
N CYS A 75 -8.47 -6.75 0.17
CA CYS A 75 -7.80 -7.91 0.73
C CYS A 75 -7.18 -8.73 -0.42
N TRP A 76 -5.87 -8.58 -0.63
CA TRP A 76 -5.13 -9.40 -1.58
C TRP A 76 -4.67 -10.68 -0.88
N GLN A 77 -5.26 -11.80 -1.29
CA GLN A 77 -4.83 -13.12 -0.87
C GLN A 77 -3.74 -13.59 -1.85
N PHE A 78 -2.50 -13.68 -1.39
CA PHE A 78 -1.46 -14.37 -2.13
C PHE A 78 -1.52 -15.86 -1.77
N PRO A 79 -1.43 -16.79 -2.73
CA PRO A 79 -1.31 -18.21 -2.42
C PRO A 79 -0.03 -18.42 -1.59
N ASP A 80 -0.12 -19.30 -0.59
CA ASP A 80 0.97 -19.60 0.34
C ASP A 80 1.95 -20.68 -0.21
N ASP A 81 1.72 -21.20 -1.43
CA ASP A 81 2.52 -22.25 -2.10
C ASP A 81 3.00 -21.81 -3.49
#